data_AF-A0A969BXN7-F1
#
_entry.id   AF-A0A969BXN7-F1
#
_cell.length_a   1.000
_cell.length_b   1.000
_cell.length_c   1.000
_cell.angle_alpha   90.00
_cell.angle_beta   90.00
_cell.angle_gamma   90.00
#
_symmetry.space_group_name_H-M   'P 1'
#
loop_
_entity.id
_entity.type
_entity.pdbx_description
1 polymer ?
#
loop_
_entity_poly.entity_id
_entity_poly.type
_entity_poly.pdbx_seq_one_letter_code
_entity_poly.pdbx_strand_id
1 'polypeptide(L)' 'MTKLELLVKVMRDGGWHSTEELVLEVGHRFSATKHVAEKQGYRFETRRVGVRFEYRMVVEETVSKGA' A
#
# COMPACT_ATOMS: atom_id res chain seq x y z
N MET A 1 -15.35 6.76 5.93
CA MET A 1 -14.09 6.08 5.60
C MET A 1 -13.29 6.97 4.67
N THR A 2 -12.07 7.35 5.04
CA THR A 2 -11.17 8.17 4.20
C THR A 2 -10.49 7.30 3.14
N LYS A 3 -9.91 7.94 2.11
CA LYS A 3 -9.11 7.21 1.11
C LYS A 3 -7.89 6.52 1.72
N LEU A 4 -7.29 7.12 2.75
CA LEU A 4 -6.17 6.53 3.47
C LEU A 4 -6.62 5.28 4.24
N GLU A 5 -7.73 5.35 4.97
CA GLU A 5 -8.29 4.19 5.67
C GLU A 5 -8.61 3.05 4.69
N LEU A 6 -9.11 3.38 3.50
CA LEU A 6 -9.43 2.40 2.46
C LEU A 6 -8.17 1.75 1.88
N LEU A 7 -7.15 2.56 1.57
CA LEU A 7 -5.84 2.07 1.12
C LEU A 7 -5.22 1.12 2.15
N VAL A 8 -5.22 1.51 3.42
CA VAL A 8 -4.71 0.68 4.52
C VAL A 8 -5.52 -0.60 4.65
N LYS A 9 -6.86 -0.52 4.60
CA LYS A 9 -7.73 -1.70 4.70
C LYS A 9 -7.46 -2.72 3.59
N VAL A 10 -7.23 -2.26 2.36
CA VAL A 10 -6.93 -3.13 1.22
C VAL A 10 -5.57 -3.78 1.39
N MET A 11 -4.53 -2.99 1.68
CA MET A 11 -3.13 -3.45 1.60
C MET A 11 -2.59 -4.06 2.92
N ARG A 12 -3.38 -4.08 4.00
CA ARG A 12 -2.95 -4.63 5.31
C ARG A 12 -2.67 -6.13 5.28
N ASP A 13 -3.10 -6.83 4.24
CA ASP A 13 -2.80 -8.25 4.04
C ASP A 13 -1.33 -8.50 3.67
N GLY A 14 -0.56 -7.43 3.39
CA GLY A 14 0.84 -7.51 2.97
C GLY A 14 1.01 -8.02 1.53
N GLY A 15 -0.09 -8.20 0.81
CA GLY A 15 -0.16 -8.71 -0.55
C GLY A 15 0.27 -7.69 -1.59
N TRP A 16 0.61 -8.18 -2.78
CA TRP A 16 0.85 -7.34 -3.95
C TRP A 16 -0.47 -7.07 -4.66
N HIS A 17 -0.84 -5.79 -4.77
CA HIS A 17 -2.03 -5.34 -5.47
C HIS A 17 -1.65 -4.59 -6.75
N SER A 18 -2.41 -4.83 -7.81
CA SER A 18 -2.23 -4.14 -9.08
C SER A 18 -2.70 -2.69 -9.03
N THR A 19 -2.22 -1.87 -9.97
CA THR A 19 -2.72 -0.50 -10.16
C THR A 19 -4.23 -0.51 -10.38
N GLU A 20 -4.72 -1.43 -11.20
CA GLU A 20 -6.13 -1.56 -11.57
C GLU A 20 -7.00 -1.88 -10.36
N GLU A 21 -6.57 -2.84 -9.53
CA GLU A 21 -7.24 -3.20 -8.28
C GLU A 21 -7.30 -2.02 -7.30
N LEU A 22 -6.18 -1.32 -7.09
CA LEU A 22 -6.14 -0.16 -6.19
C LEU A 22 -6.98 1.00 -6.72
N VAL A 23 -7.10 1.16 -8.04
CA VAL A 23 -7.99 2.16 -8.64
C VAL A 23 -9.46 1.79 -8.44
N LEU A 24 -9.82 0.50 -8.53
CA LEU A 24 -11.19 0.04 -8.29
C LEU A 24 -11.58 0.17 -6.81
N GLU A 25 -10.71 -0.27 -5.91
CA GLU A 25 -11.00 -0.31 -4.47
C GLU A 25 -10.82 1.07 -3.82
N VAL A 26 -9.71 1.75 -4.09
CA VAL A 26 -9.35 3.02 -3.43
C VAL A 26 -9.75 4.23 -4.28
N GLY A 27 -9.73 4.11 -5.61
CA GLY A 27 -10.08 5.17 -6.56
C GLY A 27 -8.89 5.66 -7.39
N HIS A 28 -9.17 6.37 -8.48
CA HIS A 28 -8.17 6.88 -9.45
C HIS A 28 -7.02 7.72 -8.86
N ARG A 29 -7.16 8.22 -7.62
CA ARG A 29 -6.13 9.00 -6.92
C ARG A 29 -5.36 8.20 -5.86
N PHE A 30 -5.39 6.86 -5.89
CA PHE A 30 -4.72 6.03 -4.87
C PHE A 30 -3.24 6.38 -4.74
N SER A 31 -2.53 6.72 -5.82
CA SER A 31 -1.11 7.11 -5.76
C SER A 31 -0.86 8.38 -4.94
N ALA A 32 -1.76 9.37 -5.03
CA ALA A 32 -1.71 10.55 -4.18
C ALA A 32 -2.00 10.20 -2.71
N THR A 33 -2.95 9.28 -2.47
CA THR A 33 -3.24 8.75 -1.13
C THR A 33 -2.04 8.00 -0.54
N LYS A 34 -1.38 7.14 -1.33
CA LYS A 34 -0.14 6.44 -0.96
C LYS A 34 0.95 7.42 -0.58
N HIS A 35 1.16 8.48 -1.38
CA HIS A 35 2.15 9.50 -1.08
C HIS A 35 1.87 10.25 0.23
N VAL A 36 0.60 10.52 0.53
CA VAL A 36 0.20 11.10 1.83
C VAL A 36 0.43 10.11 2.96
N ALA A 37 0.13 8.83 2.76
CA ALA A 37 0.38 7.79 3.75
C ALA A 37 1.88 7.61 4.04
N GLU A 38 2.74 7.67 3.02
CA GLU A 38 4.21 7.64 3.20
C GLU A 38 4.71 8.75 4.11
N LYS A 39 4.15 9.97 3.96
CA LYS A 39 4.46 11.10 4.87
C LYS A 39 3.98 10.88 6.30
N GLN A 40 3.03 9.97 6.51
CA GLN A 40 2.52 9.60 7.84
C GLN A 40 3.23 8.37 8.43
N GLY A 41 4.26 7.85 7.75
CA GLY A 41 5.09 6.74 8.25
C GLY A 41 4.71 5.36 7.70
N TYR A 42 3.68 5.26 6.85
CA TYR A 42 3.39 3.99 6.17
C TYR A 42 4.49 3.68 5.15
N ARG A 43 4.87 2.41 5.05
CA ARG A 43 5.86 1.97 4.06
C ARG A 43 5.18 1.11 3.01
N PHE A 44 5.59 1.34 1.76
CA PHE A 44 5.10 0.59 0.62
C PHE A 44 6.28 0.15 -0.24
N GLU A 45 6.16 -1.04 -0.81
CA GLU A 45 7.03 -1.45 -1.89
C GLU A 45 6.31 -1.34 -3.23
N THR A 46 7.09 -1.20 -4.30
CA THR A 46 6.60 -1.16 -5.67
C THR A 46 7.44 -2.10 -6.50
N ARG A 47 6.80 -2.96 -7.28
CA ARG A 47 7.48 -3.83 -8.25
C ARG A 47 6.86 -3.67 -9.64
N ARG A 48 7.65 -4.01 -10.65
CA ARG A 48 7.19 -4.06 -12.03
C ARG A 48 7.02 -5.51 -12.45
N VAL A 49 5.84 -5.86 -12.95
CA VAL A 49 5.51 -7.18 -13.49
C VAL A 49 5.14 -6.99 -14.97
N GLY A 50 6.14 -7.21 -15.84
CA GLY A 50 6.02 -6.91 -17.27
C GLY A 50 5.81 -5.41 -17.54
N VAL A 51 4.61 -5.06 -18.02
CA VAL A 51 4.20 -3.67 -18.27
C VAL A 51 3.40 -3.04 -17.12
N ARG A 52 3.09 -3.81 -16.07
CA ARG A 52 2.26 -3.37 -14.95
C ARG A 52 3.09 -3.05 -13.71
N PHE A 53 2.54 -2.21 -12.85
CA PHE A 53 3.06 -1.96 -11.51
C PHE A 53 2.15 -2.59 -10.47
N GLU A 54 2.78 -3.17 -9.46
CA GLU A 54 2.13 -3.70 -8.27
C GLU A 54 2.73 -3.08 -7.02
N TYR A 55 1.91 -3.01 -5.97
CA TYR A 55 2.24 -2.34 -4.73
C TYR A 55 1.85 -3.21 -3.55
N ARG A 56 2.65 -3.20 -2.49
CA ARG A 56 2.28 -3.81 -1.21
C ARG A 56 2.58 -2.86 -0.06
N MET A 57 1.80 -2.95 1.02
CA MET A 57 2.17 -2.30 2.28
C MET A 57 3.17 -3.18 3.01
N VAL A 58 4.28 -2.58 3.46
CA VAL A 58 5.23 -3.26 4.33
C VAL A 58 4.70 -3.12 5.74
N VAL A 59 4.06 -4.18 6.23
CA VAL A 59 3.77 -4.31 7.65
C VAL A 59 5.11 -4.66 8.30
N GLU A 60 5.69 -3.76 9.08
CA GLU A 60 6.82 -4.16 9.93
C GLU A 60 6.29 -5.24 10.87
N GLU A 61 6.56 -6.51 10.54
CA GLU A 61 6.57 -7.55 11.56
C GLU A 61 7.49 -7.01 12.65
N THR A 62 6.92 -6.82 13.83
CA THR A 62 7.64 -6.38 15.01
C THR A 62 8.66 -7.48 15.29
N VAL A 63 9.82 -7.43 14.65
CA VAL A 63 10.96 -8.24 15.05
C VAL A 63 11.42 -7.57 16.33
N SER A 64 10.80 -8.01 17.42
CA SER A 64 11.34 -7.95 18.77
C SER A 64 12.73 -8.58 18.71
N LYS A 65 13.74 -7.83 18.31
CA LYS A 65 15.12 -8.16 18.66
C LYS A 65 15.21 -7.90 20.15
N GLY A 66 14.88 -8.94 20.90
CA GLY A 66 15.13 -9.06 22.32
C GLY A 66 16.61 -8.80 22.62
N ALA A 67 16.80 -8.25 23.81
CA ALA A 67 18.03 -7.76 24.40
C ALA A 67 19.17 -8.79 24.46
#